data_AF-A0A0F2SGI3-F1
#
_entry.id   AF-A0A0F2SGI3-F1
#
_cell.length_a   1.000
_cell.length_b   1.000
_cell.length_c   1.000
_cell.angle_alpha   90.00
_cell.angle_beta   90.00
_cell.angle_gamma   90.00
#
_symmetry.space_group_name_H-M   'P 1'
#
loop_
_entity.id
_entity.type
_entity.pdbx_description
1 polymer ?
#
loop_
_entity_poly.entity_id
_entity_poly.type
_entity_poly.pdbx_seq_one_letter_code
_entity_poly.pdbx_strand_id
1 'polypeptide(L)'
;MFFEREDWKLFRNMDTLPKSKLSMLVCKELADNALDTCGGCEIGYEGGFFYVKDRGPGLDPEMFSISRPLRSSKYLRLPTRGALGNGLRVVVGAVVASGGELYVSTRGKNYKINFQNNGLALPESLSDYHEAGTKISFTLGEMPIILAWAHMAIEYARGETYRGKTSPYWYTSEN
;
A
#
# COMPACT_ATOMS: atom_id res chain seq x y z
N MET A 1 33.82 1.53 12.60
CA MET A 1 33.21 0.57 11.66
C MET A 1 31.82 1.09 11.34
N PHE A 2 31.58 1.51 10.10
CA PHE A 2 30.24 1.96 9.67
C PHE A 2 29.47 0.73 9.19
N PHE A 3 28.27 0.54 9.73
CA PHE A 3 27.34 -0.49 9.27
C PHE A 3 26.31 0.20 8.36
N GLU A 4 26.39 -0.07 7.07
CA GLU A 4 25.46 0.45 6.08
C GLU A 4 24.59 -0.70 5.57
N ARG A 5 23.27 -0.57 5.73
CA ARG A 5 22.31 -1.53 5.22
C ARG A 5 21.19 -0.76 4.54
N GLU A 6 20.82 -1.21 3.34
CA GLU A 6 19.66 -0.65 2.65
C GLU A 6 18.38 -0.91 3.45
N ASP A 7 17.66 0.17 3.77
CA ASP A 7 16.48 0.14 4.63
C ASP A 7 15.39 -0.84 4.16
N TRP A 8 15.28 -1.08 2.85
CA TRP A 8 14.25 -1.96 2.31
C TRP A 8 14.37 -3.42 2.79
N LYS A 9 15.57 -3.85 3.19
CA LYS A 9 15.81 -5.21 3.71
C LYS A 9 15.11 -5.46 5.04
N LEU A 10 14.78 -4.41 5.80
CA LEU A 10 13.97 -4.50 7.03
C LEU A 10 12.55 -4.98 6.79
N PHE A 11 11.97 -4.72 5.62
CA PHE A 11 10.59 -5.11 5.33
C PHE A 11 10.46 -6.59 4.97
N ARG A 12 11.57 -7.34 4.85
CA ARG A 12 11.57 -8.76 4.49
C ARG A 12 11.64 -9.71 5.67
N ASN A 13 11.91 -9.20 6.86
CA ASN A 13 12.00 -10.02 8.06
C ASN A 13 10.79 -9.76 8.95
N MET A 14 10.05 -10.81 9.28
CA MET A 14 8.91 -10.72 10.20
C MET A 14 9.30 -10.24 11.59
N ASP A 15 10.53 -10.48 12.04
CA ASP A 15 11.01 -10.07 13.37
C ASP A 15 11.26 -8.57 13.49
N THR A 16 11.40 -7.89 12.36
CA THR A 16 11.53 -6.42 12.29
C THR A 16 10.21 -5.73 12.04
N LEU A 17 9.10 -6.48 11.95
CA LEU A 17 7.76 -5.97 11.74
C LEU A 17 6.88 -6.13 13.00
N PRO A 18 5.95 -5.21 13.28
CA PRO A 18 5.06 -5.31 14.44
C PRO A 18 3.99 -6.38 14.19
N LYS A 19 4.33 -7.67 14.38
CA LYS A 19 3.52 -8.84 14.00
C LYS A 19 2.03 -8.73 14.37
N SER A 20 1.72 -8.31 15.60
CA SER A 20 0.34 -8.20 16.09
C SER A 20 -0.49 -7.07 15.44
N LYS A 21 0.17 -6.08 14.85
CA LYS A 21 -0.47 -4.94 14.19
C LYS A 21 -0.27 -4.93 12.68
N LEU A 22 0.55 -5.83 12.15
CA LEU A 22 0.95 -5.83 10.75
C LEU A 22 -0.25 -5.95 9.83
N SER A 23 -1.14 -6.90 10.09
CA SER A 23 -2.38 -7.09 9.33
C SER A 23 -3.27 -5.84 9.30
N MET A 24 -3.49 -5.21 10.47
CA MET A 24 -4.24 -3.95 10.57
C MET A 24 -3.55 -2.80 9.82
N LEU A 25 -2.23 -2.72 9.91
CA LEU A 25 -1.43 -1.71 9.23
C LEU A 25 -1.52 -1.86 7.71
N VAL A 26 -1.36 -3.07 7.18
CA VAL A 26 -1.46 -3.36 5.74
C VAL A 26 -2.84 -2.95 5.21
N CYS A 27 -3.92 -3.36 5.88
CA CYS A 27 -5.27 -3.01 5.47
C CYS A 27 -5.51 -1.50 5.51
N LYS A 28 -5.00 -0.82 6.55
CA LYS A 28 -5.07 0.64 6.68
C LYS A 28 -4.32 1.36 5.57
N GLU A 29 -3.08 0.98 5.29
CA GLU A 29 -2.24 1.64 4.27
C GLU A 29 -2.86 1.53 2.88
N LEU A 30 -3.47 0.39 2.54
CA LEU A 30 -4.20 0.23 1.29
C LEU A 30 -5.47 1.06 1.24
N ALA A 31 -6.27 1.07 2.32
CA ALA A 31 -7.46 1.91 2.41
C ALA A 31 -7.12 3.40 2.30
N ASP A 32 -6.09 3.86 3.00
CA ASP A 32 -5.61 5.25 2.95
C ASP A 32 -5.18 5.66 1.54
N ASN A 33 -4.45 4.80 0.82
CA ASN A 33 -4.05 5.07 -0.55
C ASN A 33 -5.26 5.21 -1.49
N ALA A 34 -6.26 4.35 -1.33
CA ALA A 34 -7.50 4.40 -2.11
C ALA A 34 -8.31 5.68 -1.81
N LEU A 35 -8.49 5.99 -0.52
CA LEU A 35 -9.20 7.19 -0.03
C LEU A 35 -8.52 8.48 -0.49
N ASP A 36 -7.19 8.53 -0.51
CA ASP A 36 -6.47 9.70 -1.01
C ASP A 36 -6.56 9.87 -2.52
N THR A 37 -6.71 8.76 -3.26
CA THR A 37 -6.75 8.79 -4.73
C THR A 37 -8.11 9.26 -5.24
N CYS A 38 -9.22 8.75 -4.68
CA CYS A 38 -10.56 9.07 -5.18
C CYS A 38 -11.62 9.31 -4.09
N GLY A 39 -11.22 9.49 -2.83
CA GLY A 39 -12.13 9.84 -1.73
C GLY A 39 -12.99 8.69 -1.21
N GLY A 40 -12.86 7.49 -1.78
CA GLY A 40 -13.67 6.33 -1.42
C GLY A 40 -12.97 5.03 -1.76
N CYS A 41 -13.27 3.99 -1.00
CA CYS A 41 -12.79 2.64 -1.25
C CYS A 41 -13.81 1.60 -0.81
N GLU A 42 -13.74 0.43 -1.44
CA GLU A 42 -14.49 -0.77 -1.11
C GLU A 42 -13.52 -1.81 -0.56
N ILE A 43 -13.90 -2.49 0.52
CA ILE A 43 -13.12 -3.59 1.10
C ILE A 43 -13.99 -4.83 1.24
N GLY A 44 -13.41 -6.01 1.00
CA GLY A 44 -14.16 -7.25 1.03
C GLY A 44 -13.29 -8.48 0.81
N TYR A 45 -13.93 -9.62 0.59
CA TYR A 45 -13.26 -10.88 0.27
C TYR A 45 -13.78 -11.46 -1.04
N GLU A 46 -12.88 -12.01 -1.83
CA GLU A 46 -13.19 -12.71 -3.07
C GLU A 46 -12.18 -13.85 -3.28
N GLY A 47 -12.67 -15.07 -3.52
CA GLY A 47 -11.80 -16.22 -3.81
C GLY A 47 -10.75 -16.54 -2.74
N GLY A 48 -11.02 -16.20 -1.46
CA GLY A 48 -10.06 -16.39 -0.35
C GLY A 48 -9.07 -15.24 -0.17
N PHE A 49 -9.11 -14.22 -1.02
CA PHE A 49 -8.30 -13.01 -0.92
C PHE A 49 -9.08 -11.89 -0.29
N PHE A 50 -8.46 -11.15 0.63
CA PHE A 50 -8.98 -9.85 1.02
C PHE A 50 -8.63 -8.82 -0.05
N TYR A 51 -9.53 -7.90 -0.38
CA TYR A 51 -9.27 -6.84 -1.34
C TYR A 51 -9.58 -5.45 -0.80
N VAL A 52 -8.83 -4.47 -1.34
CA VAL A 52 -9.16 -3.05 -1.29
C VAL A 52 -9.29 -2.56 -2.73
N LYS A 53 -10.41 -1.90 -3.03
CA LYS A 53 -10.75 -1.42 -4.38
C LYS A 53 -11.10 0.06 -4.36
N ASP A 54 -10.64 0.77 -5.37
CA ASP A 54 -10.91 2.19 -5.60
C ASP A 54 -11.42 2.42 -7.03
N ARG A 55 -11.82 3.65 -7.34
CA ARG A 55 -12.26 4.08 -8.69
C ARG A 55 -11.31 5.13 -9.29
N GLY A 56 -10.06 5.13 -8.86
CA GLY A 56 -9.03 6.07 -9.27
C GLY A 56 -8.50 5.82 -10.69
N PRO A 57 -7.42 6.51 -11.10
CA PRO A 57 -6.82 6.39 -12.43
C PRO A 57 -5.99 5.10 -12.63
N GLY A 58 -5.89 4.25 -11.61
CA GLY A 58 -5.04 3.06 -11.62
C GLY A 58 -3.60 3.33 -11.16
N LEU A 59 -2.97 2.28 -10.65
CA LEU A 59 -1.56 2.23 -10.26
C LEU A 59 -0.71 1.56 -11.35
N ASP A 60 0.55 1.98 -11.42
CA ASP A 60 1.61 1.27 -12.13
C ASP A 60 2.08 0.04 -11.30
N PRO A 61 1.99 -1.20 -11.84
CA PRO A 61 2.43 -2.40 -11.13
C PRO A 61 3.91 -2.42 -10.72
N GLU A 62 4.79 -1.65 -11.35
CA GLU A 62 6.21 -1.60 -10.93
C GLU A 62 6.39 -0.97 -9.55
N MET A 63 5.39 -0.22 -9.07
CA MET A 63 5.43 0.42 -7.75
C MET A 63 5.50 -0.56 -6.58
N PHE A 64 5.24 -1.84 -6.80
CA PHE A 64 5.31 -2.87 -5.76
C PHE A 64 6.75 -3.38 -5.51
N SER A 65 7.76 -2.91 -6.26
CA SER A 65 9.16 -3.21 -5.95
C SER A 65 9.60 -2.51 -4.66
N ILE A 66 10.10 -3.26 -3.67
CA ILE A 66 10.56 -2.70 -2.38
C ILE A 66 11.94 -2.06 -2.46
N SER A 67 12.77 -2.47 -3.42
CA SER A 67 14.11 -1.91 -3.65
C SER A 67 14.10 -0.58 -4.42
N ARG A 68 12.93 -0.10 -4.86
CA ARG A 68 12.82 1.21 -5.54
C ARG A 68 13.35 2.34 -4.64
N PRO A 69 13.82 3.48 -5.21
CA PRO A 69 14.06 4.69 -4.43
C PRO A 69 12.79 5.21 -3.75
N LEU A 70 12.91 5.97 -2.66
CA LEU A 70 11.74 6.61 -2.02
C LEU A 70 11.04 7.51 -3.04
N ARG A 71 9.80 7.15 -3.39
CA ARG A 71 8.99 7.87 -4.37
C ARG A 71 7.62 8.15 -3.77
N SER A 72 7.37 9.43 -3.47
CA SER A 72 6.10 9.91 -2.92
C SER A 72 5.68 11.14 -3.72
N SER A 73 4.43 11.20 -4.17
CA SER A 73 3.83 12.42 -4.71
C SER A 73 3.47 13.43 -3.59
N LYS A 74 3.62 13.03 -2.32
CA LYS A 74 3.19 13.77 -1.13
C LYS A 74 4.36 14.50 -0.43
N TYR A 75 5.36 14.94 -1.19
CA TYR A 75 6.48 15.72 -0.65
C TYR A 75 5.98 17.05 -0.05
N LEU A 76 5.00 17.68 -0.69
CA LEU A 76 4.30 18.83 -0.10
C LEU A 76 3.41 18.34 1.04
N ARG A 77 3.63 18.93 2.23
CA ARG A 77 2.82 18.64 3.42
C ARG A 77 1.41 19.16 3.22
N LEU A 78 0.54 18.32 2.69
CA LEU A 78 -0.90 18.49 2.70
C LEU A 78 -1.49 17.48 3.69
N PRO A 79 -2.69 17.71 4.25
CA PRO A 79 -3.38 16.72 5.08
C PRO A 79 -3.93 15.57 4.21
N THR A 80 -3.03 14.89 3.51
CA THR A 80 -3.23 13.63 2.79
C THR A 80 -2.76 12.48 3.66
N ARG A 81 -3.32 11.28 3.50
CA ARG A 81 -3.04 10.11 4.37
C ARG A 81 -1.74 9.43 3.93
N GLY A 82 -0.76 9.35 4.82
CA GLY A 82 0.58 8.84 4.52
C GLY A 82 1.47 9.87 3.82
N ALA A 83 2.78 9.84 4.10
CA ALA A 83 3.70 10.93 3.72
C ALA A 83 4.91 10.47 2.88
N LEU A 84 5.51 9.32 3.21
CA LEU A 84 6.88 8.99 2.80
C LEU A 84 7.00 7.98 1.64
N GLY A 85 5.90 7.57 1.01
CA GLY A 85 5.93 6.53 -0.05
C GLY A 85 6.31 5.13 0.44
N ASN A 86 6.32 4.93 1.77
CA ASN A 86 6.66 3.67 2.44
C ASN A 86 5.47 2.72 2.63
N GLY A 87 4.23 3.22 2.60
CA GLY A 87 3.03 2.40 2.84
C GLY A 87 2.97 1.16 1.96
N LEU A 88 3.23 1.33 0.65
CA LEU A 88 3.24 0.20 -0.28
C LEU A 88 4.40 -0.78 -0.03
N ARG A 89 5.54 -0.32 0.50
CA ARG A 89 6.65 -1.20 0.88
C ARG A 89 6.31 -2.03 2.10
N VAL A 90 5.57 -1.45 3.06
CA VAL A 90 5.07 -2.17 4.23
C VAL A 90 4.08 -3.25 3.80
N VAL A 91 3.17 -2.93 2.88
CA VAL A 91 2.22 -3.89 2.30
C VAL A 91 2.97 -5.06 1.65
N VAL A 92 3.89 -4.76 0.73
CA VAL A 92 4.67 -5.78 0.03
C VAL A 92 5.53 -6.59 1.00
N GLY A 93 6.21 -5.91 1.92
CA GLY A 93 7.03 -6.56 2.93
C GLY A 93 6.23 -7.53 3.79
N ALA A 94 5.03 -7.13 4.23
CA ALA A 94 4.14 -8.00 4.99
C ALA A 94 3.70 -9.23 4.20
N VAL A 95 3.31 -9.06 2.93
CA VAL A 95 2.92 -10.18 2.06
C VAL A 95 4.10 -11.15 1.88
N VAL A 96 5.28 -10.64 1.51
CA VAL A 96 6.48 -11.45 1.32
C VAL A 96 6.89 -12.17 2.61
N ALA A 97 6.95 -11.45 3.72
CA ALA A 97 7.45 -11.98 4.98
C ALA A 97 6.48 -12.98 5.63
N SER A 98 5.19 -12.90 5.30
CA SER A 98 4.17 -13.86 5.73
C SER A 98 3.97 -15.05 4.77
N GLY A 99 4.63 -15.06 3.61
CA GLY A 99 4.43 -16.09 2.59
C GLY A 99 3.07 -15.97 1.87
N GLY A 100 2.46 -14.78 1.90
CA GLY A 100 1.22 -14.51 1.20
C GLY A 100 1.39 -14.24 -0.29
N GLU A 101 0.27 -14.01 -0.97
CA GLU A 101 0.23 -13.64 -2.38
C GLU A 101 -0.37 -12.25 -2.58
N LEU A 102 0.00 -11.59 -3.68
CA LEU A 102 -0.50 -10.26 -4.05
C LEU A 102 -0.94 -10.25 -5.52
N TYR A 103 -2.18 -9.83 -5.73
CA TYR A 103 -2.78 -9.59 -7.03
C TYR A 103 -3.20 -8.13 -7.16
N VAL A 104 -3.01 -7.57 -8.34
CA VAL A 104 -3.32 -6.16 -8.63
C VAL A 104 -4.09 -6.09 -9.93
N SER A 105 -5.32 -5.59 -9.87
CA SER A 105 -6.12 -5.25 -11.03
C SER A 105 -6.05 -3.74 -11.23
N THR A 106 -5.52 -3.29 -12.37
CA THR A 106 -5.31 -1.86 -12.64
C THR A 106 -5.13 -1.63 -14.14
N ARG A 107 -5.52 -0.46 -14.63
CA ARG A 107 -5.30 -0.02 -16.03
C ARG A 107 -5.71 -1.07 -17.07
N GLY A 108 -6.84 -1.75 -16.84
CA GLY A 108 -7.39 -2.71 -17.80
C GLY A 108 -6.84 -4.14 -17.69
N LYS A 109 -5.97 -4.44 -16.72
CA LYS A 109 -5.29 -5.75 -16.59
C LYS A 109 -5.29 -6.28 -15.16
N ASN A 110 -5.29 -7.60 -15.02
CA ASN A 110 -5.04 -8.32 -13.77
C ASN A 110 -3.59 -8.81 -13.75
N TYR A 111 -2.89 -8.57 -12.65
CA TYR A 111 -1.51 -8.97 -12.44
C TYR A 111 -1.36 -9.85 -11.22
N LYS A 112 -0.56 -10.92 -11.31
CA LYS A 112 0.08 -11.54 -10.15
C LYS A 112 1.43 -10.85 -9.92
N ILE A 113 1.72 -10.47 -8.69
CA ILE A 113 3.00 -9.82 -8.37
C ILE A 113 3.98 -10.87 -7.83
N ASN A 114 5.02 -11.15 -8.60
CA ASN A 114 6.05 -12.13 -8.26
C ASN A 114 7.26 -11.43 -7.61
N PHE A 115 7.46 -11.63 -6.31
CA PHE A 115 8.53 -10.97 -5.57
C PHE A 115 9.87 -11.71 -5.68
N GLN A 116 10.93 -10.94 -5.92
CA GLN A 116 12.28 -11.46 -6.12
C GLN A 116 13.15 -11.25 -4.89
N ASN A 117 14.20 -12.08 -4.76
CA ASN A 117 15.15 -11.99 -3.66
C ASN A 117 16.01 -10.71 -3.66
N ASN A 118 16.02 -9.94 -4.73
CA ASN A 118 16.69 -8.64 -4.81
C ASN A 118 15.75 -7.45 -4.51
N GLY A 119 14.53 -7.72 -4.03
CA GLY A 119 13.55 -6.69 -3.69
C GLY A 119 12.76 -6.13 -4.89
N LEU A 120 12.97 -6.66 -6.10
CA LEU A 120 12.13 -6.36 -7.25
C LEU A 120 10.79 -7.10 -7.17
N ALA A 121 9.77 -6.48 -7.75
CA ALA A 121 8.47 -7.08 -8.00
C ALA A 121 8.27 -7.21 -9.51
N LEU A 122 8.04 -8.43 -10.00
CA LEU A 122 7.79 -8.70 -11.41
C LEU A 122 6.29 -8.93 -11.62
N PRO A 123 5.57 -7.99 -12.25
CA PRO A 123 4.15 -8.16 -12.53
C PRO A 123 3.95 -9.12 -13.71
N GLU A 124 3.19 -10.18 -13.49
CA GLU A 124 2.77 -11.15 -14.51
C GLU A 124 1.32 -10.85 -14.91
N SER A 125 1.09 -10.46 -16.16
CA SER A 125 -0.26 -10.18 -16.67
C SER A 125 -1.03 -11.49 -16.87
N LEU A 126 -2.14 -11.66 -16.15
CA LEU A 126 -2.97 -12.87 -16.19
C LEU A 126 -4.14 -12.75 -17.17
N SER A 127 -4.85 -11.62 -17.13
CA SER A 127 -6.09 -11.42 -17.88
C SER A 127 -6.45 -9.94 -17.98
N ASP A 128 -7.49 -9.63 -18.75
CA ASP A 128 -8.08 -8.28 -18.79
C ASP A 128 -8.91 -8.01 -17.54
N TYR A 129 -8.94 -6.75 -17.12
CA TYR A 129 -9.76 -6.23 -16.03
C TYR A 129 -10.65 -5.11 -16.57
N HIS A 130 -11.96 -5.34 -16.58
CA HIS A 130 -12.90 -4.45 -17.26
C HIS A 130 -13.49 -3.34 -16.37
N GLU A 131 -13.15 -3.33 -15.09
CA GLU A 131 -13.64 -2.31 -14.17
C GLU A 131 -12.67 -1.12 -14.08
N ALA A 132 -13.19 0.06 -13.78
CA ALA A 132 -12.38 1.24 -13.51
C ALA A 132 -11.66 1.13 -12.15
N GLY A 133 -10.54 1.84 -12.02
CA GLY A 133 -9.80 1.93 -10.77
C GLY A 133 -8.74 0.86 -10.53
N THR A 134 -8.36 0.74 -9.27
CA THR A 134 -7.41 -0.27 -8.79
C THR A 134 -8.12 -1.22 -7.83
N LYS A 135 -7.89 -2.52 -7.97
CA LYS A 135 -8.21 -3.53 -6.95
C LYS A 135 -6.92 -4.22 -6.54
N ILE A 136 -6.58 -4.15 -5.25
CA ILE A 136 -5.43 -4.85 -4.68
C ILE A 136 -5.98 -5.98 -3.82
N SER A 137 -5.69 -7.23 -4.19
CA SER A 137 -6.14 -8.43 -3.49
C SER A 137 -4.94 -9.18 -2.93
N PHE A 138 -4.99 -9.60 -1.66
CA PHE A 138 -3.84 -10.26 -1.03
C PHE A 138 -4.23 -11.25 0.06
N THR A 139 -3.27 -12.10 0.40
CA THR A 139 -3.24 -12.92 1.62
C THR A 139 -1.99 -12.61 2.43
N LEU A 140 -1.98 -13.00 3.70
CA LEU A 140 -0.80 -12.90 4.57
C LEU A 140 -0.39 -14.30 5.08
N GLY A 141 -0.34 -15.29 4.19
CA GLY A 141 -0.09 -16.69 4.54
C GLY A 141 -1.09 -17.19 5.59
N GLU A 142 -0.57 -17.68 6.73
CA GLU A 142 -1.38 -18.13 7.87
C GLU A 142 -1.87 -16.97 8.76
N MET A 143 -1.36 -15.75 8.57
CA MET A 143 -1.75 -14.61 9.40
C MET A 143 -3.19 -14.17 9.06
N PRO A 144 -4.06 -13.99 10.07
CA PRO A 144 -5.41 -13.53 9.82
C PRO A 144 -5.44 -12.06 9.36
N ILE A 145 -6.39 -11.76 8.50
CA ILE A 145 -6.69 -10.38 8.08
C ILE A 145 -7.55 -9.69 9.15
N ILE A 146 -7.07 -8.56 9.67
CA ILE A 146 -7.72 -7.80 10.76
C ILE A 146 -8.04 -6.39 10.27
N LEU A 147 -9.32 -6.04 10.20
CA LEU A 147 -9.82 -4.87 9.46
C LEU A 147 -10.02 -3.60 10.31
N ALA A 148 -9.81 -3.66 11.62
CA ALA A 148 -10.19 -2.58 12.55
C ALA A 148 -9.70 -1.20 12.11
N TRP A 149 -8.42 -1.07 11.71
CA TRP A 149 -7.87 0.22 11.27
C TRP A 149 -8.34 0.65 9.87
N ALA A 150 -8.62 -0.28 8.97
CA ALA A 150 -9.18 0.05 7.65
C ALA A 150 -10.60 0.61 7.78
N HIS A 151 -11.44 -0.01 8.63
CA HIS A 151 -12.77 0.50 8.93
C HIS A 151 -12.72 1.91 9.54
N MET A 152 -11.85 2.13 10.53
CA MET A 152 -11.66 3.46 11.12
C MET A 152 -11.21 4.49 10.07
N ALA A 153 -10.30 4.12 9.16
CA ALA A 153 -9.84 5.02 8.11
C ALA A 153 -10.99 5.43 7.16
N ILE A 154 -11.82 4.47 6.74
CA ILE A 154 -13.01 4.71 5.90
C ILE A 154 -14.02 5.58 6.63
N GLU A 155 -14.26 5.32 7.92
CA GLU A 155 -15.18 6.11 8.75
C GLU A 155 -14.70 7.55 8.90
N TYR A 156 -13.42 7.77 9.21
CA TYR A 156 -12.83 9.10 9.35
C TYR A 156 -12.67 9.85 8.02
N ALA A 157 -12.79 9.17 6.89
CA ALA A 157 -12.81 9.81 5.59
C ALA A 157 -14.15 10.46 5.23
N ARG A 158 -15.18 10.31 6.06
CA ARG A 158 -16.48 10.97 5.90
C ARG A 158 -16.34 12.46 6.23
N GLY A 159 -15.96 13.27 5.25
CA GLY A 159 -15.79 14.71 5.38
C GLY A 159 -15.27 15.36 4.10
N GLU A 160 -14.98 16.65 4.16
CA GLU A 160 -14.42 17.38 3.02
C GLU A 160 -12.91 17.22 2.94
N THR A 161 -12.41 16.86 1.75
CA THR A 161 -10.98 16.84 1.48
C THR A 161 -10.44 18.26 1.40
N TYR A 162 -9.35 18.54 2.12
CA TYR A 162 -8.66 19.83 2.07
C TYR A 162 -8.17 20.15 0.65
N ARG A 163 -8.55 21.32 0.12
CA ARG A 163 -8.13 21.82 -1.20
C ARG A 163 -7.30 23.11 -1.15
N GLY A 164 -6.92 23.55 0.06
CA GLY A 164 -6.17 24.79 0.27
C GLY A 164 -4.67 24.64 -0.05
N LYS A 165 -3.94 25.76 0.08
CA LYS A 165 -2.47 25.76 -0.03
C LYS A 165 -1.84 25.20 1.24
N THR A 166 -0.64 24.64 1.10
CA THR A 166 0.16 24.26 2.27
C THR A 166 0.43 25.43 3.23
N SER A 167 0.47 25.16 4.53
CA SER A 167 0.79 26.16 5.57
C SER A 167 2.29 26.18 5.86
N PRO A 168 2.94 27.36 5.96
CA PRO A 168 4.34 27.46 6.39
C PRO A 168 4.60 26.81 7.76
N TYR A 169 3.62 26.81 8.67
CA TYR A 169 3.71 26.17 9.98
C TYR A 169 3.77 24.64 9.93
N TRP A 170 3.55 24.04 8.76
CA TRP A 170 3.65 22.59 8.61
C TRP A 170 5.08 22.13 8.31
N TYR A 171 6.01 23.03 8.00
CA TYR A 171 7.39 22.69 7.67
C TYR A 171 8.33 22.92 8.85
N THR A 172 9.35 22.07 8.99
CA THR A 172 10.48 22.23 9.92
C THR A 172 11.75 22.56 9.14
N SER A 173 12.81 22.99 9.83
CA SER A 173 14.12 23.34 9.27
C SER A 173 14.83 22.21 8.50
N GLU A 174 14.29 20.99 8.54
CA GLU A 174 14.84 19.80 7.88
C GLU A 174 14.10 19.42 6.57
N ASN A 175 13.20 20.28 6.06
CA ASN A 175 12.53 20.07 4.76
C ASN A 175 12.88 21.18 3.76
#